data_AF-A0AAN0WC36-F1
#
_entry.id   AF-A0AAN0WC36-F1
#
_cell.length_a   1.000
_cell.length_b   1.000
_cell.length_c   1.000
_cell.angle_alpha   90.00
_cell.angle_beta   90.00
_cell.angle_gamma   90.00
#
_symmetry.space_group_name_H-M   'P 1'
#
loop_
_entity.id
_entity.type
_entity.pdbx_description
1 polymer ?
#
loop_
_entity_poly.entity_id
_entity_poly.type
_entity_poly.pdbx_seq_one_letter_code
_entity_poly.pdbx_strand_id
1 'polypeptide(L)'
;MELELVFYNDDLKQQLDNYTITDDQLRFTGHPNEAIALAKEDPERHPVVAVRHNMITNFFVLHEKNGARLYTNHPHAILLRTFSTDFHQQGKGYARQCLKQLPHFVCTHFPEIEQMVLGVNAENLAAQNLYRQAGFVDEGDRMMGKKGELIIMHYHLDKEGVYR
;
A
#
# COMPACT_ATOMS: atom_id res chain seq x y z
N MET A 1 5.62 -7.70 20.63
CA MET A 1 5.69 -6.35 20.03
C MET A 1 4.56 -6.22 19.00
N GLU A 2 3.99 -5.03 18.89
CA GLU A 2 2.99 -4.71 17.87
C GLU A 2 3.64 -4.61 16.49
N LEU A 3 2.82 -4.66 15.45
CA LEU A 3 3.26 -4.39 14.08
C LEU A 3 3.49 -2.88 13.95
N GLU A 4 4.54 -2.46 13.26
CA GLU A 4 4.88 -1.04 13.05
C GLU A 4 5.13 -0.77 11.57
N LEU A 5 4.68 0.39 11.08
CA LEU A 5 4.97 0.86 9.72
C LEU A 5 6.18 1.80 9.76
N VAL A 6 7.18 1.52 8.93
CA VAL A 6 8.38 2.36 8.80
C VAL A 6 8.74 2.53 7.32
N PHE A 7 9.30 3.69 6.98
CA PHE A 7 9.90 3.86 5.66
C PHE A 7 11.05 2.86 5.49
N TYR A 8 11.10 2.23 4.32
CA TYR A 8 12.20 1.36 3.97
C TYR A 8 13.49 2.17 3.84
N ASN A 9 14.59 1.61 4.34
CA ASN A 9 15.94 2.09 4.13
C ASN A 9 16.86 0.88 3.92
N ASP A 10 18.11 1.14 3.50
CA ASP A 10 19.06 0.07 3.18
C ASP A 10 19.47 -0.77 4.40
N ASP A 11 19.26 -0.31 5.64
CA ASP A 11 19.50 -1.13 6.85
C ASP A 11 18.55 -2.34 6.92
N LEU A 12 17.39 -2.24 6.29
CA LEU A 12 16.40 -3.32 6.19
C LEU A 12 16.62 -4.22 4.96
N LYS A 13 17.64 -3.95 4.13
CA LYS A 13 17.89 -4.71 2.90
C LYS A 13 18.07 -6.20 3.16
N GLN A 14 18.84 -6.58 4.18
CA GLN A 14 19.06 -8.00 4.47
C GLN A 14 17.76 -8.74 4.83
N GLN A 15 16.83 -8.07 5.54
CA GLN A 15 15.52 -8.65 5.81
C GLN A 15 14.68 -8.74 4.55
N LEU A 16 14.74 -7.72 3.69
CA LEU A 16 14.00 -7.70 2.43
C LEU A 16 14.53 -8.73 1.42
N ASP A 17 15.83 -9.04 1.44
CA ASP A 17 16.40 -10.11 0.60
C ASP A 17 15.82 -11.49 0.95
N ASN A 18 15.29 -11.67 2.17
CA ASN A 18 14.57 -12.87 2.60
C ASN A 18 13.05 -12.78 2.37
N TYR A 19 12.55 -11.64 1.87
CA TYR A 19 11.14 -11.44 1.59
C TYR A 19 10.73 -12.25 0.36
N THR A 20 9.80 -13.17 0.56
CA THR A 20 9.33 -14.08 -0.49
C THR A 20 8.00 -13.61 -1.06
N ILE A 21 7.98 -13.41 -2.38
CA ILE A 21 6.77 -13.12 -3.15
C ILE A 21 6.55 -14.22 -4.18
N THR A 22 5.35 -14.82 -4.20
CA THR A 22 5.05 -15.93 -5.11
C THR A 22 4.59 -15.44 -6.48
N ASP A 23 4.65 -16.31 -7.49
CA ASP A 23 4.12 -16.02 -8.84
C ASP A 23 2.64 -15.63 -8.79
N ASP A 24 1.84 -16.27 -7.93
CA ASP A 24 0.43 -15.94 -7.73
C ASP A 24 0.24 -14.52 -7.18
N GLN A 25 1.12 -14.05 -6.29
CA GLN A 25 1.10 -12.65 -5.85
C GLN A 25 1.54 -11.72 -6.98
N LEU A 26 2.58 -12.08 -7.73
CA LEU A 26 3.10 -11.30 -8.85
C LEU A 26 2.08 -11.15 -9.99
N ARG A 27 1.04 -11.99 -10.05
CA ARG A 27 -0.11 -11.75 -10.94
C ARG A 27 -0.79 -10.41 -10.65
N PHE A 28 -0.82 -9.96 -9.40
CA PHE A 28 -1.60 -8.79 -8.98
C PHE A 28 -0.78 -7.62 -8.41
N THR A 29 0.49 -7.84 -8.08
CA THR A 29 1.38 -6.79 -7.53
C THR A 29 2.75 -6.81 -8.21
N GLY A 30 3.50 -5.72 -8.07
CA GLY A 30 4.92 -5.67 -8.45
C GLY A 30 5.82 -6.32 -7.40
N HIS A 31 7.09 -6.52 -7.77
CA HIS A 31 8.11 -7.05 -6.86
C HIS A 31 8.70 -5.92 -5.98
N PRO A 32 8.95 -6.13 -4.66
CA PRO A 32 9.57 -5.11 -3.80
C PRO A 32 10.87 -4.52 -4.32
N ASN A 33 11.82 -5.36 -4.76
CA ASN A 33 13.10 -4.91 -5.35
C ASN A 33 12.94 -3.97 -6.56
N GLU A 34 12.00 -4.27 -7.47
CA GLU A 34 11.71 -3.39 -8.60
C GLU A 34 11.11 -2.06 -8.13
N ALA A 35 10.21 -2.12 -7.15
CA ALA A 35 9.56 -0.94 -6.58
C ALA A 35 10.58 -0.01 -5.88
N ILE A 36 11.57 -0.58 -5.18
CA ILE A 36 12.68 0.17 -4.57
C ILE A 36 13.60 0.79 -5.63
N ALA A 37 13.95 0.04 -6.68
CA ALA A 37 14.75 0.57 -7.78
C ALA A 37 14.07 1.78 -8.43
N LEU A 38 12.74 1.71 -8.64
CA LEU A 38 11.97 2.84 -9.16
C LEU A 38 11.93 4.04 -8.20
N ALA A 39 11.90 3.80 -6.88
CA ALA A 39 11.91 4.88 -5.90
C ALA A 39 13.25 5.62 -5.81
N LYS A 40 14.36 5.00 -6.24
CA LYS A 40 15.66 5.69 -6.34
C LYS A 40 15.67 6.75 -7.45
N GLU A 41 14.85 6.57 -8.47
CA GLU A 41 14.73 7.48 -9.62
C GLU A 41 13.56 8.46 -9.50
N ASP A 42 12.67 8.25 -8.52
CA ASP A 42 11.42 8.98 -8.36
C ASP A 42 11.19 9.32 -6.88
N PRO A 43 11.51 10.56 -6.46
CA PRO A 43 11.44 10.97 -5.06
C PRO A 43 10.00 11.09 -4.53
N GLU A 44 8.98 11.00 -5.39
CA GLU A 44 7.57 10.96 -4.99
C GLU A 44 7.13 9.56 -4.53
N ARG A 45 8.04 8.57 -4.60
CA ARG A 45 7.79 7.19 -4.16
C ARG A 45 8.46 6.92 -2.84
N HIS A 46 7.65 6.47 -1.90
CA HIS A 46 8.06 6.16 -0.54
C HIS A 46 7.80 4.68 -0.28
N PRO A 47 8.81 3.81 -0.44
CA PRO A 47 8.68 2.42 -0.03
C PRO A 47 8.54 2.34 1.49
N VAL A 48 7.58 1.55 1.95
CA VAL A 48 7.23 1.35 3.35
C VAL A 48 7.15 -0.14 3.61
N VAL A 49 7.59 -0.53 4.80
CA VAL A 49 7.45 -1.90 5.29
C VAL A 49 6.69 -1.94 6.60
N ALA A 50 5.93 -3.01 6.81
CA ALA A 50 5.45 -3.35 8.13
C ALA A 50 6.42 -4.32 8.79
N VAL A 51 6.84 -4.02 10.02
CA VAL A 51 7.80 -4.82 10.79
C VAL A 51 7.13 -5.35 12.05
N ARG A 52 7.36 -6.63 12.36
CA ARG A 52 6.96 -7.24 13.63
C ARG A 52 8.01 -8.23 14.08
N HIS A 53 8.46 -8.12 15.33
CA HIS A 53 9.54 -8.94 15.89
C HIS A 53 10.80 -8.94 15.01
N ASN A 54 11.21 -7.76 14.54
CA ASN A 54 12.37 -7.56 13.66
C ASN A 54 12.30 -8.34 12.33
N MET A 55 11.09 -8.60 11.84
CA MET A 55 10.87 -9.21 10.52
C MET A 55 9.91 -8.34 9.72
N ILE A 56 10.25 -8.09 8.45
CA ILE A 56 9.34 -7.50 7.48
C ILE A 56 8.19 -8.48 7.22
N THR A 57 6.96 -8.05 7.45
CA THR A 57 5.75 -8.82 7.14
C THR A 57 5.07 -8.35 5.87
N ASN A 58 5.16 -7.05 5.57
CA ASN A 58 4.50 -6.43 4.43
C ASN A 58 5.42 -5.41 3.77
N PHE A 59 5.23 -5.24 2.47
CA PHE A 59 5.86 -4.20 1.68
C PHE A 59 4.79 -3.48 0.85
N PHE A 60 4.94 -2.17 0.72
CA PHE A 60 4.16 -1.35 -0.21
C PHE A 60 4.91 -0.06 -0.54
N VAL A 61 4.37 0.70 -1.50
CA VAL A 61 4.85 2.04 -1.83
C VAL A 61 3.69 3.01 -1.73
N LEU A 62 3.92 4.13 -1.06
CA LEU A 62 3.09 5.32 -1.14
C LEU A 62 3.66 6.23 -2.22
N HIS A 63 2.84 6.63 -3.19
CA HIS A 63 3.28 7.42 -4.35
C HIS A 63 2.46 8.70 -4.44
N GLU A 64 3.10 9.81 -4.08
CA GLU A 64 2.47 11.14 -4.03
C GLU A 64 2.27 11.75 -5.43
N LYS A 65 1.56 12.87 -5.47
CA LYS A 65 1.48 13.78 -6.63
C LYS A 65 1.15 13.05 -7.93
N ASN A 66 2.12 12.86 -8.83
CA ASN A 66 1.87 12.28 -10.14
C ASN A 66 1.42 10.82 -10.05
N GLY A 67 1.74 10.13 -8.96
CA GLY A 67 1.32 8.76 -8.72
C GLY A 67 -0.19 8.59 -8.67
N ALA A 68 -0.89 9.49 -7.99
CA ALA A 68 -2.34 9.39 -7.78
C ALA A 68 -3.17 9.87 -8.98
N ARG A 69 -2.62 10.72 -9.86
CA ARG A 69 -3.35 11.40 -10.96
C ARG A 69 -4.04 10.46 -11.95
N LEU A 70 -3.53 9.23 -12.12
CA LEU A 70 -4.16 8.24 -13.00
C LEU A 70 -5.38 7.56 -12.36
N TYR A 71 -5.55 7.69 -11.05
CA TYR A 71 -6.54 6.98 -10.26
C TYR A 71 -7.59 7.91 -9.66
N THR A 72 -7.27 9.19 -9.46
CA THR A 72 -8.19 10.19 -8.90
C THR A 72 -7.79 11.59 -9.35
N ASN A 73 -8.78 12.48 -9.43
CA ASN A 73 -8.58 13.91 -9.66
C ASN A 73 -8.41 14.70 -8.35
N HIS A 74 -8.47 14.02 -7.19
CA HIS A 74 -8.32 14.68 -5.90
C HIS A 74 -6.89 15.22 -5.74
N PRO A 75 -6.70 16.54 -5.50
CA PRO A 75 -5.37 17.16 -5.52
C PRO A 75 -4.48 16.72 -4.35
N HIS A 76 -5.09 16.28 -3.25
CA HIS A 76 -4.41 15.81 -2.03
C HIS A 76 -4.54 14.29 -1.86
N ALA A 77 -4.29 13.53 -2.94
CA ALA A 77 -4.34 12.08 -2.90
C ALA A 77 -2.95 11.44 -2.97
N ILE A 78 -2.82 10.28 -2.30
CA ILE A 78 -1.64 9.42 -2.36
C ILE A 78 -2.03 8.04 -2.87
N LEU A 79 -1.24 7.49 -3.79
CA LEU A 79 -1.47 6.16 -4.34
C LEU A 79 -0.80 5.10 -3.44
N LEU A 80 -1.58 4.13 -2.96
CA LEU A 80 -1.07 2.87 -2.43
C LEU A 80 -0.82 1.89 -3.57
N ARG A 81 0.41 1.42 -3.72
CA ARG A 81 0.77 0.45 -4.76
C ARG A 81 1.77 -0.60 -4.27
N THR A 82 1.89 -1.67 -5.05
CA THR A 82 2.81 -2.78 -4.77
C THR A 82 2.59 -3.42 -3.39
N PHE A 83 1.36 -3.36 -2.88
CA PHE A 83 1.04 -3.91 -1.56
C PHE A 83 1.12 -5.43 -1.58
N SER A 84 1.93 -5.99 -0.68
CA SER A 84 2.10 -7.43 -0.55
C SER A 84 2.34 -7.83 0.91
N THR A 85 2.17 -9.13 1.17
CA THR A 85 2.59 -9.77 2.43
C THR A 85 3.64 -10.81 2.07
N ASP A 86 4.70 -10.89 2.86
CA ASP A 86 5.68 -11.97 2.72
C ASP A 86 4.96 -13.33 2.75
N PHE A 87 5.34 -14.23 1.85
CA PHE A 87 4.71 -15.54 1.72
C PHE A 87 4.68 -16.32 3.05
N HIS A 88 5.78 -16.31 3.81
CA HIS A 88 5.88 -16.99 5.10
C HIS A 88 5.10 -16.30 6.22
N GLN A 89 4.62 -15.08 5.97
CA GLN A 89 3.82 -14.29 6.90
C GLN A 89 2.32 -14.20 6.51
N GLN A 90 1.91 -14.80 5.40
CA GLN A 90 0.50 -14.89 5.01
C GLN A 90 -0.33 -15.71 6.02
N GLY A 91 -1.65 -15.49 6.02
CA GLY A 91 -2.59 -16.17 6.93
C GLY A 91 -2.54 -15.70 8.39
N LYS A 92 -1.57 -14.85 8.77
CA LYS A 92 -1.39 -14.35 10.15
C LYS A 92 -2.10 -13.01 10.44
N GLY A 93 -2.83 -12.48 9.45
CA GLY A 93 -3.59 -11.23 9.57
C GLY A 93 -2.76 -9.94 9.48
N TYR A 94 -1.48 -10.01 9.11
CA TYR A 94 -0.62 -8.82 9.03
C TYR A 94 -1.03 -7.83 7.96
N ALA A 95 -1.51 -8.30 6.81
CA ALA A 95 -2.03 -7.41 5.77
C ALA A 95 -3.15 -6.49 6.30
N ARG A 96 -4.07 -7.05 7.07
CA ARG A 96 -5.18 -6.30 7.69
C ARG A 96 -4.68 -5.36 8.78
N GLN A 97 -3.73 -5.79 9.62
CA GLN A 97 -3.13 -4.93 10.65
C GLN A 97 -2.38 -3.75 10.04
N CYS A 98 -1.57 -4.01 9.00
CA CYS A 98 -0.85 -3.02 8.22
C CYS A 98 -1.82 -1.96 7.66
N LEU A 99 -2.87 -2.38 6.97
CA LEU A 99 -3.85 -1.44 6.39
C LEU A 99 -4.66 -0.69 7.45
N LYS A 100 -4.88 -1.26 8.65
CA LYS A 100 -5.52 -0.54 9.76
C LYS A 100 -4.65 0.57 10.35
N GLN A 101 -3.33 0.41 10.32
CA GLN A 101 -2.39 1.44 10.80
C GLN A 101 -2.09 2.49 9.73
N LEU A 102 -2.29 2.15 8.46
CA LEU A 102 -1.94 2.99 7.33
C LEU A 102 -2.55 4.41 7.39
N PRO A 103 -3.82 4.64 7.77
CA PRO A 103 -4.37 6.00 7.88
C PRO A 103 -3.58 6.88 8.85
N HIS A 104 -3.24 6.35 10.03
CA HIS A 104 -2.46 7.09 11.02
C HIS A 104 -1.04 7.39 10.51
N PHE A 105 -0.40 6.42 9.86
CA PHE A 105 0.92 6.60 9.27
C PHE A 105 0.90 7.67 8.17
N VAL A 106 -0.10 7.66 7.29
CA VAL A 106 -0.25 8.67 6.24
C VAL A 106 -0.52 10.05 6.83
N CYS A 107 -1.43 10.20 7.79
CA CYS A 107 -1.69 11.48 8.45
C CYS A 107 -0.45 12.05 9.17
N THR A 108 0.42 11.18 9.69
CA THR A 108 1.62 11.59 10.42
C THR A 108 2.73 12.09 9.48
N HIS A 109 2.93 11.41 8.36
CA HIS A 109 4.05 11.69 7.46
C HIS A 109 3.71 12.55 6.23
N PHE A 110 2.43 12.58 5.85
CA PHE A 110 1.90 13.32 4.70
C PHE A 110 0.65 14.12 5.11
N PRO A 111 0.80 15.13 6.01
CA PRO A 111 -0.31 15.82 6.65
C PRO A 111 -1.26 16.56 5.69
N GLU A 112 -0.81 16.86 4.46
CA GLU A 112 -1.61 17.43 3.41
C GLU A 112 -2.61 16.44 2.81
N ILE A 113 -2.33 15.12 2.85
CA ILE A 113 -3.12 14.10 2.19
C ILE A 113 -4.49 13.95 2.85
N GLU A 114 -5.52 13.87 2.01
CA GLU A 114 -6.93 13.74 2.39
C GLU A 114 -7.54 12.45 1.88
N GLN A 115 -6.89 11.81 0.91
CA GLN A 115 -7.38 10.60 0.28
C GLN A 115 -6.22 9.64 0.00
N MET A 116 -6.39 8.36 0.34
CA MET A 116 -5.59 7.29 -0.23
C MET A 116 -6.37 6.63 -1.34
N VAL A 117 -5.71 6.32 -2.45
CA VAL A 117 -6.31 5.64 -3.59
C VAL A 117 -5.51 4.40 -3.96
N LEU A 118 -6.15 3.37 -4.49
CA LEU A 118 -5.49 2.20 -5.06
C LEU A 118 -6.27 1.65 -6.25
N GLY A 119 -5.56 0.95 -7.14
CA GLY A 119 -6.17 0.09 -8.15
C GLY A 119 -6.00 -1.37 -7.78
N VAL A 120 -7.09 -2.11 -7.63
CA VAL A 120 -7.09 -3.56 -7.39
C VAL A 120 -7.68 -4.29 -8.59
N ASN A 121 -7.01 -5.34 -9.05
CA ASN A 121 -7.50 -6.12 -10.18
C ASN A 121 -8.87 -6.76 -9.86
N ALA A 122 -9.80 -6.71 -10.82
CA ALA A 122 -11.15 -7.24 -10.67
C ALA A 122 -11.20 -8.74 -10.36
N GLU A 123 -10.18 -9.51 -10.76
CA GLU A 123 -10.03 -10.94 -10.43
C GLU A 123 -9.46 -11.19 -9.03
N ASN A 124 -8.82 -10.20 -8.39
CA ASN A 124 -8.24 -10.33 -7.06
C ASN A 124 -9.28 -10.09 -5.95
N LEU A 125 -10.25 -11.01 -5.87
CA LEU A 125 -11.35 -10.94 -4.90
C LEU A 125 -10.87 -10.90 -3.44
N ALA A 126 -9.75 -11.57 -3.15
CA ALA A 126 -9.15 -11.58 -1.82
C ALA A 126 -8.66 -10.18 -1.41
N ALA A 127 -7.92 -9.49 -2.28
CA ALA A 127 -7.44 -8.14 -2.00
C ALA A 127 -8.59 -7.13 -1.94
N GLN A 128 -9.60 -7.25 -2.82
CA GLN A 128 -10.78 -6.40 -2.76
C GLN A 128 -11.48 -6.51 -1.39
N ASN A 129 -11.70 -7.73 -0.90
CA ASN A 129 -12.32 -7.94 0.42
C ASN A 129 -11.45 -7.39 1.55
N LEU A 130 -10.13 -7.56 1.47
CA LEU A 130 -9.18 -7.01 2.42
C LEU A 130 -9.27 -5.47 2.47
N TYR A 131 -9.26 -4.80 1.32
CA TYR A 131 -9.34 -3.35 1.24
C TYR A 131 -10.68 -2.82 1.78
N ARG A 132 -11.81 -3.45 1.43
CA ARG A 132 -13.13 -3.11 2.01
C ARG A 132 -13.14 -3.23 3.53
N GLN A 133 -12.59 -4.33 4.07
CA GLN A 133 -12.50 -4.54 5.52
C GLN A 133 -11.55 -3.56 6.23
N ALA A 134 -10.64 -2.94 5.48
CA ALA A 134 -9.75 -1.90 5.98
C ALA A 134 -10.33 -0.48 5.85
N GLY A 135 -11.51 -0.31 5.24
CA GLY A 135 -12.21 0.96 5.10
C GLY A 135 -12.10 1.61 3.72
N PHE A 136 -11.46 0.98 2.75
CA PHE A 136 -11.49 1.45 1.36
C PHE A 136 -12.86 1.17 0.74
N VAL A 137 -13.34 2.10 -0.08
CA VAL A 137 -14.66 2.08 -0.72
C VAL A 137 -14.46 1.98 -2.23
N ASP A 138 -15.26 1.11 -2.86
CA ASP A 138 -15.41 1.08 -4.31
C ASP A 138 -16.54 2.05 -4.69
N GLU A 139 -16.19 3.18 -5.31
CA GLU A 139 -17.12 4.23 -5.71
C GLU A 139 -17.65 4.06 -7.15
N GLY A 140 -17.33 2.93 -7.79
CA GLY A 140 -17.73 2.62 -9.17
C GLY A 140 -16.67 2.95 -10.22
N ASP A 141 -15.55 3.55 -9.83
CA ASP A 141 -14.46 3.89 -10.74
C ASP A 141 -13.69 2.66 -11.25
N ARG A 142 -13.43 2.62 -12.56
CA ARG A 142 -12.74 1.51 -13.23
C ARG A 142 -11.68 2.03 -14.18
N MET A 143 -10.59 1.28 -14.36
CA MET A 143 -9.62 1.54 -15.42
C MET A 143 -9.06 0.23 -15.99
N MET A 144 -8.58 0.26 -17.24
CA MET A 144 -7.87 -0.89 -17.82
C MET A 144 -6.39 -0.87 -17.44
N GLY A 145 -5.97 -1.87 -16.68
CA GLY A 145 -4.56 -2.15 -16.40
C GLY A 145 -3.97 -3.15 -17.39
N LYS A 146 -2.65 -3.39 -17.28
CA LYS A 146 -1.92 -4.36 -18.14
C LYS A 146 -2.44 -5.80 -18.03
N LYS A 147 -3.10 -6.13 -16.91
CA LYS A 147 -3.56 -7.48 -16.58
C LYS A 147 -5.08 -7.55 -16.42
N GLY A 148 -5.81 -6.67 -17.11
CA GLY A 148 -7.27 -6.59 -17.05
C GLY A 148 -7.78 -5.37 -16.29
N GLU A 149 -9.08 -5.38 -16.03
CA GLU A 149 -9.79 -4.30 -15.36
C GLU A 149 -9.31 -4.14 -13.90
N LEU A 150 -9.13 -2.88 -13.50
CA LEU A 150 -8.85 -2.47 -12.14
C LEU A 150 -10.09 -1.76 -11.58
N ILE A 151 -10.48 -2.17 -10.39
CA ILE A 151 -11.39 -1.44 -9.50
C ILE A 151 -10.56 -0.39 -8.79
N ILE A 152 -10.95 0.88 -8.91
CA ILE A 152 -10.33 1.95 -8.14
C ILE A 152 -11.07 2.07 -6.82
N MET A 153 -10.32 2.00 -5.73
CA MET A 153 -10.86 2.12 -4.38
C MET A 153 -10.24 3.29 -3.66
N HIS A 154 -11.06 3.99 -2.88
CA HIS A 154 -10.72 5.21 -2.19
C HIS A 154 -10.84 5.03 -0.68
N TYR A 155 -9.94 5.63 0.08
CA TYR A 155 -10.07 5.80 1.52
C TYR A 155 -9.99 7.30 1.80
N HIS A 156 -11.08 7.85 2.32
CA HIS A 156 -11.13 9.27 2.72
C HIS A 156 -10.62 9.39 4.14
N LEU A 157 -9.59 10.19 4.33
CA LEU A 157 -9.04 10.48 5.65
C LEU A 157 -9.94 11.54 6.29
N ASP A 158 -10.71 11.15 7.29
CA ASP A 158 -11.47 12.10 8.10
C ASP A 158 -10.48 13.00 8.85
N LYS A 159 -10.29 14.23 8.35
CA LYS A 159 -9.63 15.31 9.12
C LYS A 159 -10.60 15.87 10.17
N GLU A 160 -11.33 15.00 10.87
CA GLU A 160 -12.10 15.40 12.04
C GLU A 160 -11.16 15.50 13.25
N GLY A 161 -10.74 16.74 13.53
CA GLY A 161 -10.53 17.23 14.88
C GLY A 161 -9.60 16.43 15.79
N VAL A 162 -8.33 16.81 15.79
CA VAL A 162 -7.55 16.93 17.04
C VAL A 162 -8.24 17.99 17.91
N TYR A 163 -9.42 17.68 18.47
CA TYR A 163 -10.10 18.42 19.55
C TYR A 163 -11.21 17.54 20.15
N ARG A 164 -10.83 16.64 21.08
CA ARG A 164 -11.32 16.60 22.46
C ARG A 164 -10.69 15.44 23.22
#